data_AF-A0A2R6RMJ2-F1
#
_entry.id   AF-A0A2R6RMJ2-F1
#
_cell.length_a   1.000
_cell.length_b   1.000
_cell.length_c   1.000
_cell.angle_alpha   90.00
_cell.angle_beta   90.00
_cell.angle_gamma   90.00
#
_symmetry.space_group_name_H-M   'P 1'
#
loop_
_entity.id
_entity.type
_entity.pdbx_description
1 polymer ?
#
loop_
_entity_poly.entity_id
_entity_poly.type
_entity_poly.pdbx_seq_one_letter_code
_entity_poly.pdbx_strand_id
1 'polypeptide(L)'
;MWAVIPWNGPKPKLTHYKKAFNRSKCVQPTERSKPNISAFRTRPFPKSRTLSLSLALRARLLRRPTQIMAGKVVKAVAKAVGAYQYPWREKLAKHKDELAKGDWGYWELGAWKPLSISARHRARIRKEVLLAGEDWPYDPARKEMRTKRKGHKCDRIAAQKRAHTAELMEKMPQMLADYRKKRWQKKMKEEEDAKAED
;
A
#
# COMPACT_ATOMS: atom_id res chain seq x y z
N MET A 1 -22.82 35.72 58.80
CA MET A 1 -22.08 36.81 58.11
C MET A 1 -20.61 36.71 58.51
N TRP A 2 -19.73 36.22 57.63
CA TRP A 2 -18.28 36.19 57.90
C TRP A 2 -17.62 37.12 56.89
N ALA A 3 -16.88 38.09 57.41
CA ALA A 3 -16.23 39.16 56.65
C ALA A 3 -15.07 38.60 55.81
N VAL A 4 -15.06 38.96 54.52
CA VAL A 4 -13.95 38.70 53.61
C VAL A 4 -12.86 39.73 53.93
N ILE A 5 -11.73 39.27 54.47
CA ILE A 5 -10.52 40.09 54.62
C ILE A 5 -9.85 40.18 53.25
N PRO A 6 -9.70 41.37 52.63
CA PRO A 6 -9.01 41.51 51.35
C PRO A 6 -7.49 41.41 51.57
N TRP A 7 -6.86 40.46 50.88
CA TRP A 7 -5.42 40.25 50.94
C TRP A 7 -4.68 41.32 50.11
N ASN A 8 -3.97 42.23 50.78
CA ASN A 8 -3.09 43.26 50.19
C ASN A 8 -1.65 42.74 50.02
N GLY A 9 -1.48 41.61 49.33
CA GLY A 9 -0.17 41.07 48.96
C GLY A 9 0.37 41.71 47.68
N PRO A 10 1.70 41.88 47.52
CA PRO A 10 2.29 42.37 46.27
C PRO A 10 2.03 41.37 45.13
N LYS A 11 1.41 41.86 44.04
CA LYS A 11 1.10 41.05 42.86
C LYS A 11 2.39 40.41 42.30
N PRO A 12 2.40 39.10 41.99
CA PRO A 12 3.55 38.48 41.35
C PRO A 12 3.77 39.14 39.99
N LYS A 13 4.99 39.69 39.78
CA LYS A 13 5.41 40.28 38.52
C LYS A 13 5.35 39.19 37.44
N LEU A 14 4.42 39.31 36.49
CA LEU A 14 4.47 38.56 35.24
C LEU A 14 5.77 38.95 34.52
N THR A 15 6.81 38.14 34.68
CA THR A 15 7.95 38.20 33.77
C THR A 15 7.47 37.62 32.44
N HIS A 16 7.08 38.52 31.53
CA HIS A 16 6.94 38.23 30.12
C HIS A 16 8.23 37.58 29.61
N TYR A 17 8.26 36.25 29.51
CA TYR A 17 9.19 35.57 28.63
C TYR A 17 8.73 35.84 27.18
N LYS A 18 9.05 37.03 26.67
CA LYS A 18 9.16 37.26 25.22
C LYS A 18 10.36 36.46 24.74
N LYS A 19 10.17 35.15 24.53
CA LYS A 19 11.10 34.39 23.69
C LYS A 19 10.92 34.93 22.28
N ALA A 20 11.81 35.83 21.89
CA ALA A 20 11.96 36.28 20.51
C ALA A 20 12.16 35.03 19.65
N PHE A 21 11.11 34.61 18.94
CA PHE A 21 11.22 33.64 17.87
C PHE A 21 11.95 34.35 16.72
N ASN A 22 13.26 34.17 16.69
CA ASN A 22 14.15 34.76 15.71
C ASN A 22 13.80 34.18 14.33
N ARG A 23 12.93 34.89 13.59
CA ARG A 23 12.34 34.48 12.31
C ARG A 23 13.31 34.64 11.12
N SER A 24 14.61 34.85 11.39
CA SER A 24 15.64 35.18 10.39
C SER A 24 16.57 34.01 10.04
N LYS A 25 16.33 32.79 10.57
CA LYS A 25 16.90 31.56 10.01
C LYS A 25 15.83 30.77 9.26
N CYS A 26 15.18 31.43 8.31
CA CYS A 26 14.71 30.75 7.11
C CYS A 26 15.95 30.26 6.35
N VAL A 27 16.47 29.10 6.74
CA VAL A 27 17.29 28.30 5.84
C VAL A 27 16.35 27.95 4.70
N GLN A 28 16.54 28.62 3.57
CA GLN A 28 15.98 28.26 2.27
C GLN A 28 16.04 26.73 2.13
N PRO A 29 14.99 26.05 1.66
CA PRO A 29 15.12 24.66 1.27
C PRO A 29 16.09 24.64 0.09
N THR A 30 17.38 24.44 0.36
CA THR A 30 18.33 24.07 -0.67
C THR A 30 17.80 22.79 -1.28
N GLU A 31 17.46 22.88 -2.55
CA GLU A 31 17.10 21.78 -3.42
C GLU A 31 17.92 20.54 -3.01
N ARG A 32 17.26 19.56 -2.40
CA ARG A 32 17.87 18.24 -2.24
C ARG A 32 18.11 17.73 -3.65
N SER A 33 19.37 17.79 -4.05
CA SER A 33 19.92 17.11 -5.21
C SER A 33 19.24 15.75 -5.36
N LYS A 34 18.58 15.57 -6.50
CA LYS A 34 18.05 14.28 -6.95
C LYS A 34 19.10 13.20 -6.67
N PRO A 35 18.76 12.06 -6.04
CA PRO A 35 19.72 10.96 -5.97
C PRO A 35 20.09 10.56 -7.40
N ASN A 36 21.38 10.59 -7.69
CA ASN A 36 21.91 10.13 -8.96
C ASN A 36 21.65 8.61 -9.08
N ILE A 37 20.67 8.23 -9.91
CA ILE A 37 20.29 6.83 -10.17
C ILE A 37 21.30 6.13 -11.11
N SER A 38 22.46 6.74 -11.42
CA SER A 38 23.47 6.13 -12.31
C SER A 38 24.49 5.20 -11.62
N ALA A 39 24.26 4.75 -10.39
CA ALA A 39 25.24 3.96 -9.63
C ALA A 39 24.74 2.57 -9.17
N PHE A 40 23.84 1.92 -9.92
CA PHE A 40 23.76 0.46 -9.89
C PHE A 40 24.82 -0.11 -10.84
N ARG A 41 26.07 -0.15 -10.37
CA ARG A 41 27.11 -0.99 -10.98
C ARG A 41 26.63 -2.44 -10.95
N THR A 42 26.29 -2.95 -12.11
CA THR A 42 26.16 -4.39 -12.38
C THR A 42 27.42 -5.09 -11.91
N ARG A 43 27.30 -6.02 -10.95
CA ARG A 43 28.37 -6.96 -10.66
C ARG A 43 28.62 -7.79 -11.93
N PRO A 44 29.85 -7.89 -12.45
CA PRO A 44 30.11 -8.80 -13.56
C PRO A 44 29.99 -10.23 -13.06
N PHE A 45 29.19 -11.03 -13.76
CA PHE A 45 29.12 -12.49 -13.59
C PHE A 45 30.52 -13.11 -13.72
N PRO A 46 30.92 -14.06 -12.86
CA PRO A 46 32.15 -14.81 -13.05
C PRO A 46 32.01 -15.72 -14.28
N LYS A 47 32.83 -15.44 -15.30
CA LYS A 47 33.01 -16.29 -16.49
C LYS A 47 33.59 -17.64 -16.05
N SER A 48 32.80 -18.69 -16.11
CA SER A 48 33.29 -20.06 -16.01
C SER A 48 34.10 -20.39 -17.27
N ARG A 49 35.41 -20.50 -17.07
CA ARG A 49 36.41 -21.32 -17.76
C ARG A 49 35.98 -21.94 -19.10
N THR A 50 36.51 -21.37 -20.16
CA THR A 50 36.74 -22.04 -21.45
C THR A 50 37.74 -23.18 -21.27
N LEU A 51 37.34 -24.40 -21.62
CA LEU A 51 38.26 -25.49 -21.93
C LEU A 51 38.52 -25.50 -23.44
N SER A 52 39.77 -25.80 -23.75
CA SER A 52 40.47 -25.72 -25.02
C SER A 52 39.89 -26.58 -26.15
N LEU A 53 39.86 -25.96 -27.33
CA LEU A 53 40.30 -26.48 -28.64
C LEU A 53 40.43 -28.00 -28.80
N SER A 54 39.61 -28.55 -29.69
CA SER A 54 40.06 -29.60 -30.61
C SER A 54 39.62 -29.26 -32.04
N LEU A 55 40.64 -29.11 -32.90
CA LEU A 55 40.55 -29.01 -34.35
C LEU A 55 40.03 -30.33 -34.90
N ALA A 56 38.94 -30.32 -35.68
CA ALA A 56 38.66 -31.37 -36.65
C ALA A 56 37.70 -30.89 -37.75
N LEU A 57 38.29 -30.43 -38.86
CA LEU A 57 37.96 -30.83 -40.23
C LEU A 57 36.51 -31.29 -40.52
N ARG A 58 35.78 -30.49 -41.32
CA ARG A 58 35.21 -30.85 -42.65
C ARG A 58 33.98 -29.99 -42.98
N ALA A 59 34.15 -28.97 -43.81
CA ALA A 59 33.08 -28.41 -44.62
C ALA A 59 33.43 -28.65 -46.10
N ARG A 60 32.75 -29.62 -46.70
CA ARG A 60 32.82 -29.94 -48.14
C ARG A 60 31.44 -29.68 -48.74
N LEU A 61 31.34 -28.53 -49.41
CA LEU A 61 30.64 -28.25 -50.66
C LEU A 61 29.12 -28.53 -50.81
N LEU A 62 28.43 -27.43 -51.17
CA LEU A 62 27.37 -27.30 -52.18
C LEU A 62 26.01 -27.95 -51.92
N ARG A 63 25.02 -27.09 -51.61
CA ARG A 63 23.69 -27.15 -52.24
C ARG A 63 22.93 -25.83 -52.07
N ARG A 64 22.89 -25.01 -53.13
CA ARG A 64 21.80 -24.05 -53.35
C ARG A 64 20.70 -24.77 -54.16
N PRO A 65 19.43 -24.51 -53.84
CA PRO A 65 18.45 -24.33 -54.90
C PRO A 65 17.68 -23.02 -54.66
N THR A 66 17.96 -22.03 -55.49
CA THR A 66 17.03 -20.94 -55.78
C THR A 66 15.96 -21.45 -56.76
N GLN A 67 14.78 -20.83 -56.72
CA GLN A 67 13.72 -20.85 -57.75
C GLN A 67 12.43 -21.66 -57.49
N ILE A 68 11.77 -21.50 -56.32
CA ILE A 68 10.28 -21.69 -56.21
C ILE A 68 9.60 -20.58 -55.35
N MET A 69 10.33 -19.59 -54.83
CA MET A 69 9.77 -18.69 -53.79
C MET A 69 9.02 -17.46 -54.32
N ALA A 70 9.12 -17.10 -55.61
CA ALA A 70 8.54 -15.84 -56.09
C ALA A 70 7.00 -15.79 -55.99
N GLY A 71 6.29 -16.85 -56.39
CA GLY A 71 4.82 -16.89 -56.32
C GLY A 71 4.25 -17.01 -54.91
N LYS A 72 4.99 -17.64 -53.98
CA LYS A 72 4.65 -17.70 -52.55
C LYS A 72 4.87 -16.36 -51.86
N VAL A 73 5.92 -15.63 -52.23
CA VAL A 73 6.19 -14.29 -51.69
C VAL A 73 5.11 -13.31 -52.14
N VAL A 74 4.65 -13.33 -53.40
CA VAL A 74 3.58 -12.43 -53.84
C VAL A 74 2.22 -12.77 -53.19
N LYS A 75 1.87 -14.05 -53.03
CA LYS A 75 0.68 -14.45 -52.25
C LYS A 75 0.82 -14.13 -50.76
N ALA A 76 2.01 -14.26 -50.18
CA ALA A 76 2.27 -13.88 -48.80
C ALA A 76 2.25 -12.36 -48.61
N VAL A 77 2.69 -11.57 -49.58
CA VAL A 77 2.63 -10.10 -49.57
C VAL A 77 1.19 -9.62 -49.79
N ALA A 78 0.41 -10.21 -50.69
CA ALA A 78 -1.01 -9.87 -50.84
C ALA A 78 -1.85 -10.28 -49.61
N LYS A 79 -1.56 -11.44 -49.02
CA LYS A 79 -2.14 -11.86 -47.74
C LYS A 79 -1.63 -11.01 -46.57
N ALA A 80 -0.39 -10.54 -46.64
CA ALA A 80 0.13 -9.57 -45.68
C ALA A 80 -0.60 -8.23 -45.84
N VAL A 81 -0.77 -7.67 -47.03
CA VAL A 81 -1.44 -6.38 -47.21
C VAL A 81 -2.92 -6.43 -46.80
N GLY A 82 -3.63 -7.55 -47.06
CA GLY A 82 -5.02 -7.74 -46.63
C GLY A 82 -5.20 -8.12 -45.15
N ALA A 83 -4.33 -8.97 -44.60
CA ALA A 83 -4.40 -9.40 -43.19
C ALA A 83 -3.66 -8.45 -42.22
N TYR A 84 -2.79 -7.58 -42.72
CA TYR A 84 -2.14 -6.53 -41.93
C TYR A 84 -3.09 -5.39 -41.59
N GLN A 85 -4.20 -5.24 -42.30
CA GLN A 85 -5.07 -4.11 -42.05
C GLN A 85 -5.69 -4.19 -40.65
N TYR A 86 -6.00 -5.39 -40.15
CA TYR A 86 -6.56 -5.59 -38.80
C TYR A 86 -6.16 -6.92 -38.14
N PRO A 87 -4.87 -7.11 -37.77
CA PRO A 87 -4.38 -8.33 -37.12
C PRO A 87 -5.07 -8.62 -35.77
N TRP A 88 -5.73 -7.63 -35.17
CA TRP A 88 -6.50 -7.81 -33.96
C TRP A 88 -7.84 -8.54 -34.20
N ARG A 89 -8.46 -8.48 -35.39
CA ARG A 89 -9.72 -9.20 -35.68
C ARG A 89 -9.53 -10.71 -35.61
N GLU A 90 -8.42 -11.21 -36.13
CA GLU A 90 -8.06 -12.64 -36.08
C GLU A 90 -7.75 -13.09 -34.65
N LYS A 91 -6.98 -12.29 -33.90
CA LYS A 91 -6.69 -12.56 -32.47
C LYS A 91 -7.96 -12.55 -31.65
N LEU A 92 -8.86 -11.62 -31.92
CA LEU A 92 -10.14 -11.48 -31.24
C LEU A 92 -11.01 -12.69 -31.57
N ALA A 93 -11.18 -13.05 -32.85
CA ALA A 93 -11.91 -14.24 -33.31
C ALA A 93 -11.42 -15.54 -32.64
N LYS A 94 -10.10 -15.74 -32.54
CA LYS A 94 -9.50 -16.91 -31.89
C LYS A 94 -9.85 -17.02 -30.40
N HIS A 95 -10.09 -15.89 -29.75
CA HIS A 95 -10.16 -15.78 -28.31
C HIS A 95 -11.52 -15.28 -27.80
N LYS A 96 -12.54 -15.15 -28.67
CA LYS A 96 -13.88 -14.64 -28.30
C LYS A 96 -14.49 -15.40 -27.13
N ASP A 97 -14.46 -16.74 -27.21
CA ASP A 97 -15.10 -17.61 -26.22
C ASP A 97 -14.42 -17.48 -24.85
N GLU A 98 -13.11 -17.29 -24.85
CA GLU A 98 -12.31 -17.10 -23.63
C GLU A 98 -12.49 -15.70 -23.07
N LEU A 99 -12.57 -14.67 -23.93
CA LEU A 99 -12.85 -13.30 -23.50
C LEU A 99 -14.23 -13.18 -22.83
N ALA A 100 -15.23 -13.94 -23.33
CA ALA A 100 -16.58 -13.98 -22.78
C ALA A 100 -16.69 -14.62 -21.40
N LYS A 101 -15.75 -15.50 -21.02
CA LYS A 101 -15.69 -16.14 -19.68
C LYS A 101 -15.34 -15.15 -18.56
N GLY A 102 -14.93 -13.93 -18.90
CA GLY A 102 -14.56 -12.87 -17.97
C GLY A 102 -13.04 -12.66 -17.86
N ASP A 103 -12.63 -11.82 -16.90
CA ASP A 103 -11.27 -11.28 -16.86
C ASP A 103 -10.30 -12.14 -16.05
N TRP A 104 -10.78 -12.83 -15.01
CA TRP A 104 -9.93 -13.43 -13.97
C TRP A 104 -9.94 -14.96 -14.00
N GLY A 105 -10.74 -15.55 -14.88
CA GLY A 105 -11.05 -16.97 -14.87
C GLY A 105 -12.55 -17.19 -14.75
N TYR A 106 -12.92 -18.47 -14.75
CA TYR A 106 -14.30 -18.89 -14.59
C TYR A 106 -14.39 -19.94 -13.47
N TRP A 107 -15.55 -19.98 -12.84
CA TRP A 107 -15.86 -20.96 -11.82
C TRP A 107 -16.49 -22.19 -12.49
N GLU A 108 -15.79 -23.32 -12.47
CA GLU A 108 -16.33 -24.59 -12.96
C GLU A 108 -16.00 -25.70 -11.95
N LEU A 109 -17.00 -26.55 -11.68
CA LEU A 109 -16.85 -27.77 -10.87
C LEU A 109 -16.17 -27.53 -9.50
N GLY A 110 -16.48 -26.41 -8.85
CA GLY A 110 -15.96 -26.09 -7.52
C GLY A 110 -14.53 -25.55 -7.49
N ALA A 111 -13.93 -25.27 -8.65
CA ALA A 111 -12.60 -24.69 -8.74
C ALA A 111 -12.59 -23.44 -9.64
N TRP A 112 -11.75 -22.48 -9.27
CA TRP A 112 -11.38 -21.38 -10.17
C TRP A 112 -10.43 -21.91 -11.25
N LYS A 113 -10.88 -21.91 -12.51
CA LYS A 113 -10.03 -22.23 -13.66
C LYS A 113 -9.48 -20.93 -14.27
N PRO A 114 -8.17 -20.82 -14.51
CA PRO A 114 -7.62 -19.67 -15.20
C PRO A 114 -8.04 -19.69 -16.68
N LEU A 115 -8.05 -18.51 -17.30
CA LEU A 115 -8.24 -18.37 -18.74
C LEU A 115 -7.06 -19.01 -19.50
N SER A 116 -7.31 -19.47 -20.71
CA SER A 116 -6.22 -19.93 -21.61
C SER A 116 -5.29 -18.79 -22.05
N ILE A 117 -5.76 -17.54 -21.94
CA ILE A 117 -5.06 -16.34 -22.36
C ILE A 117 -4.46 -15.63 -21.15
N SER A 118 -3.16 -15.29 -21.23
CA SER A 118 -2.54 -14.43 -20.23
C SER A 118 -3.14 -13.02 -20.25
N ALA A 119 -3.28 -12.39 -19.06
CA ALA A 119 -3.75 -11.00 -18.94
C ALA A 119 -2.93 -10.01 -19.79
N ARG A 120 -1.63 -10.26 -19.96
CA ARG A 120 -0.74 -9.46 -20.84
C ARG A 120 -1.16 -9.54 -22.30
N HIS A 121 -1.48 -10.74 -22.80
CA HIS A 121 -1.92 -10.93 -24.17
C HIS A 121 -3.28 -10.26 -24.41
N ARG A 122 -4.19 -10.40 -23.43
CA ARG A 122 -5.50 -9.75 -23.42
C ARG A 122 -5.39 -8.22 -23.52
N ALA A 123 -4.54 -7.60 -22.69
CA ALA A 123 -4.29 -6.16 -22.73
C ALA A 123 -3.68 -5.69 -24.06
N ARG A 124 -2.86 -6.53 -24.72
CA ARG A 124 -2.32 -6.21 -26.05
C ARG A 124 -3.44 -6.17 -27.10
N ILE A 125 -4.34 -7.17 -27.09
CA ILE A 125 -5.51 -7.19 -27.99
C ILE A 125 -6.41 -5.97 -27.70
N ARG A 126 -6.73 -5.71 -26.42
CA ARG A 126 -7.53 -4.55 -26.01
C ARG A 126 -6.92 -3.23 -26.50
N LYS A 127 -5.60 -3.07 -26.38
CA LYS A 127 -4.88 -1.89 -26.90
C LYS A 127 -5.02 -1.77 -28.42
N GLU A 128 -4.85 -2.85 -29.17
CA GLU A 128 -4.99 -2.84 -30.64
C GLU A 128 -6.43 -2.49 -31.08
N VAL A 129 -7.45 -3.00 -30.40
CA VAL A 129 -8.87 -2.70 -30.67
C VAL A 129 -9.20 -1.24 -30.37
N LEU A 130 -8.82 -0.74 -29.19
CA LEU A 130 -9.07 0.65 -28.80
C LEU A 130 -8.32 1.65 -29.68
N LEU A 131 -7.11 1.30 -30.15
CA LEU A 131 -6.35 2.13 -31.10
C LEU A 131 -7.03 2.19 -32.48
N ALA A 132 -7.75 1.14 -32.87
CA ALA A 132 -8.56 1.13 -34.08
C ALA A 132 -9.90 1.89 -33.92
N GLY A 133 -10.20 2.39 -32.72
CA GLY A 133 -11.42 3.13 -32.41
C GLY A 133 -12.66 2.25 -32.17
N GLU A 134 -12.49 0.93 -32.04
CA GLU A 134 -13.58 0.03 -31.69
C GLU A 134 -13.75 -0.11 -30.17
N ASP A 135 -14.96 -0.46 -29.74
CA ASP A 135 -15.31 -0.63 -28.33
C ASP A 135 -14.90 -2.01 -27.78
N TRP A 136 -14.66 -2.09 -26.48
CA TRP A 136 -14.22 -3.31 -25.79
C TRP A 136 -15.29 -3.80 -24.79
N PRO A 137 -16.19 -4.72 -25.19
CA PRO A 137 -17.36 -5.11 -24.40
C PRO A 137 -17.09 -6.21 -23.35
N TYR A 138 -15.89 -6.81 -23.33
CA TYR A 138 -15.63 -8.03 -22.57
C TYR A 138 -15.29 -7.80 -21.08
N ASP A 139 -14.91 -6.58 -20.70
CA ASP A 139 -14.44 -6.30 -19.34
C ASP A 139 -15.57 -5.63 -18.52
N PRO A 140 -15.88 -6.13 -17.31
CA PRO A 140 -16.90 -5.53 -16.47
C PRO A 140 -16.50 -4.13 -16.01
N ALA A 141 -17.51 -3.28 -15.76
CA ALA A 141 -17.30 -1.95 -15.24
C ALA A 141 -16.56 -1.98 -13.89
N ARG A 142 -15.61 -1.05 -13.72
CA ARG A 142 -14.83 -0.95 -12.49
C ARG A 142 -15.74 -0.56 -11.32
N LYS A 143 -15.69 -1.32 -10.23
CA LYS A 143 -16.41 -1.00 -9.00
C LYS A 143 -15.88 0.29 -8.35
N GLU A 144 -16.79 1.03 -7.72
CA GLU A 144 -16.46 2.19 -6.90
C GLU A 144 -15.53 1.82 -5.72
N MET A 145 -14.55 2.69 -5.45
CA MET A 145 -13.59 2.50 -4.35
C MET A 145 -14.21 2.85 -2.99
N ARG A 146 -13.83 2.13 -1.92
CA ARG A 146 -14.28 2.44 -0.55
C ARG A 146 -13.47 3.60 0.04
N THR A 147 -14.14 4.71 0.35
CA THR A 147 -13.54 5.95 0.88
C THR A 147 -13.67 6.14 2.40
N LYS A 148 -13.75 5.05 3.18
CA LYS A 148 -13.88 5.15 4.65
C LYS A 148 -12.50 5.21 5.34
N ARG A 149 -12.25 6.26 6.13
CA ARG A 149 -11.04 6.38 6.98
C ARG A 149 -11.19 5.58 8.28
N LYS A 150 -10.15 4.88 8.70
CA LYS A 150 -10.15 4.02 9.92
C LYS A 150 -10.13 4.83 11.23
N GLY A 151 -9.41 5.97 11.23
CA GLY A 151 -9.04 6.72 12.42
C GLY A 151 -7.99 5.99 13.28
N HIS A 152 -7.21 6.74 14.07
CA HIS A 152 -6.29 6.15 15.04
C HIS A 152 -7.04 5.62 16.26
N LYS A 153 -6.56 4.51 16.83
CA LYS A 153 -7.14 3.91 18.04
C LYS A 153 -7.14 4.89 19.22
N CYS A 154 -6.05 5.63 19.40
CA CYS A 154 -5.90 6.60 20.48
C CYS A 154 -6.97 7.69 20.43
N ASP A 155 -7.21 8.28 19.25
CA ASP A 155 -8.19 9.36 19.08
C ASP A 155 -9.62 8.88 19.36
N ARG A 156 -9.93 7.65 18.94
CA ARG A 156 -11.24 7.02 19.21
C ARG A 156 -11.51 6.86 20.71
N ILE A 157 -10.48 6.48 21.46
CA ILE A 157 -10.58 6.20 22.90
C ILE A 157 -10.39 7.48 23.75
N ALA A 158 -9.80 8.54 23.18
CA ALA A 158 -9.49 9.76 23.91
C ALA A 158 -10.73 10.42 24.53
N ALA A 159 -11.86 10.45 23.82
CA ALA A 159 -13.12 10.98 24.35
C ALA A 159 -13.62 10.15 25.54
N GLN A 160 -13.60 8.82 25.41
CA GLN A 160 -14.00 7.88 26.47
C GLN A 160 -13.13 8.04 27.73
N LYS A 161 -11.81 8.18 27.54
CA LYS A 161 -10.88 8.40 28.65
C LYS A 161 -11.16 9.70 29.40
N ARG A 162 -11.44 10.81 28.68
CA ARG A 162 -11.76 12.09 29.32
C ARG A 162 -13.05 12.01 30.14
N ALA A 163 -14.09 11.35 29.63
CA ALA A 163 -15.35 11.14 30.36
C ALA A 163 -15.13 10.29 31.63
N HIS A 164 -14.44 9.16 31.50
CA HIS A 164 -14.13 8.30 32.65
C HIS A 164 -13.30 9.03 33.72
N THR A 165 -12.36 9.88 33.31
CA THR A 165 -11.60 10.71 34.26
C THR A 165 -12.53 11.65 35.03
N ALA A 166 -13.52 12.28 34.39
CA ALA A 166 -14.48 13.15 35.07
C ALA A 166 -15.34 12.38 36.09
N GLU A 167 -15.90 11.23 35.70
CA GLU A 167 -16.67 10.36 36.60
C GLU A 167 -15.84 9.89 37.80
N LEU A 168 -14.56 9.59 37.60
CA LEU A 168 -13.66 9.18 38.68
C LEU A 168 -13.37 10.35 39.64
N MET A 169 -13.27 11.58 39.13
CA MET A 169 -13.09 12.77 39.97
C MET A 169 -14.33 13.05 40.83
N GLU A 170 -15.54 12.85 40.29
CA GLU A 170 -16.78 12.98 41.06
C GLU A 170 -16.89 11.93 42.18
N LYS A 171 -16.42 10.71 41.95
CA LYS A 171 -16.40 9.62 42.95
C LYS A 171 -15.27 9.74 43.98
N MET A 172 -14.32 10.64 43.76
CA MET A 172 -13.13 10.81 44.61
C MET A 172 -13.45 11.09 46.09
N PRO A 173 -14.37 12.02 46.43
CA PRO A 173 -14.66 12.34 47.82
C PRO A 173 -15.22 11.16 48.59
N GLN A 174 -16.08 10.37 47.95
CA GLN A 174 -16.65 9.16 48.54
C GLN A 174 -15.56 8.11 48.77
N MET A 175 -14.70 7.86 47.78
CA MET A 175 -13.59 6.91 47.94
C MET A 175 -12.62 7.31 49.06
N LEU A 176 -12.35 8.60 49.24
CA LEU A 176 -11.52 9.10 50.35
C LEU A 176 -12.20 8.91 51.72
N ALA A 177 -13.51 9.14 51.81
CA ALA A 177 -14.28 8.87 53.02
C ALA A 177 -14.24 7.37 53.39
N ASP A 178 -14.44 6.50 52.40
CA ASP A 178 -14.39 5.05 52.57
C ASP A 178 -13.00 4.57 53.01
N TYR A 179 -11.93 5.12 52.42
CA TYR A 179 -10.56 4.79 52.80
C TYR A 179 -10.25 5.22 54.25
N ARG A 180 -10.64 6.44 54.64
CA ARG A 180 -10.47 6.93 56.01
C ARG A 180 -11.23 6.06 57.01
N LYS A 181 -12.48 5.69 56.69
CA LYS A 181 -13.30 4.81 57.53
C LYS A 181 -12.65 3.44 57.70
N LYS A 182 -12.15 2.81 56.64
CA LYS A 182 -11.45 1.51 56.69
C LYS A 182 -10.18 1.57 57.55
N ARG A 183 -9.37 2.62 57.39
CA ARG A 183 -8.15 2.82 58.21
C ARG A 183 -8.49 2.99 59.68
N TRP A 184 -9.52 3.76 59.99
CA TRP A 184 -9.95 3.98 61.37
C TRP A 184 -10.50 2.70 62.01
N GLN A 185 -11.38 1.98 61.32
CA GLN A 185 -11.90 0.69 61.80
C GLN A 185 -10.79 -0.34 62.02
N LYS A 186 -9.80 -0.40 61.13
CA LYS A 186 -8.64 -1.28 61.31
C LYS A 186 -7.87 -0.93 62.59
N LYS A 187 -7.61 0.36 62.83
CA LYS A 187 -6.93 0.82 64.04
C LYS A 187 -7.70 0.46 65.32
N MET A 188 -9.03 0.66 65.34
CA MET A 188 -9.84 0.32 66.52
C MET A 188 -9.80 -1.18 66.81
N LYS A 189 -9.86 -2.04 65.78
CA LYS A 189 -9.73 -3.49 65.95
C LYS A 189 -8.36 -3.89 66.52
N GLU A 190 -7.28 -3.32 65.99
CA GLU A 190 -5.92 -3.57 66.51
C GLU A 190 -5.78 -3.15 67.99
N GLU A 191 -6.42 -2.05 68.41
CA GLU A 191 -6.44 -1.61 69.81
C GLU A 191 -7.34 -2.48 70.71
N GLU A 192 -8.43 -3.04 70.16
CA GLU A 192 -9.30 -4.01 70.86
C GLU A 192 -8.59 -5.36 71.04
N ASP A 193 -7.94 -5.86 69.99
CA ASP A 193 -7.17 -7.10 70.01
C ASP A 193 -6.01 -6.99 71.02
N ALA A 194 -5.27 -5.86 71.01
CA ALA A 194 -4.17 -5.63 71.96
C ALA A 194 -4.63 -5.56 73.43
N LYS A 195 -5.84 -5.05 73.71
CA LYS A 195 -6.42 -5.00 75.07
C LYS A 195 -7.04 -6.32 75.52
N ALA A 196 -7.34 -7.23 74.59
CA ALA A 196 -7.85 -8.56 74.91
C ALA A 196 -6.70 -9.57 75.16
N GLU A 197 -5.48 -9.24 74.71
CA GLU A 197 -4.27 -10.03 74.91
C GLU A 197 -3.49 -9.66 76.20
N ASP A 198 -3.76 -8.49 76.80
CA ASP A 198 -3.27 -8.04 78.14
C ASP A 198 -4.23 -8.44 79.28
#